data_AF-A0A2K8KIN8-F1
#
_entry.id   AF-A0A2K8KIN8-F1
#
_cell.length_a   1.000
_cell.length_b   1.000
_cell.length_c   1.000
_cell.angle_alpha   90.00
_cell.angle_beta   90.00
_cell.angle_gamma   90.00
#
_symmetry.space_group_name_H-M   'P 1'
#
loop_
_entity.id
_entity.type
_entity.pdbx_description
1 polymer ?
#
loop_
_entity_poly.entity_id
_entity_poly.type
_entity_poly.pdbx_seq_one_letter_code
_entity_poly.pdbx_strand_id
1 'polypeptide(L)'
;MNEYSLSQIMRKTFTTLSQLKNYVKHGLLDDSIFEDKVLMTPEQVKRIYEIKLFINMNFSLKEIQIIFANATKSNIQSIFKYYYALHWIDTKSFYMEFDRIICEDNLEKPFSTLSFNLLSNYAITPSILTILFSAKKEWYQNESDKFFIKNFRKQVYKHFTDYNSSKYDDISQRLTSIFEEFFTFLISKDLTSWLYFYAFIHWITWAPRYLKEMKRLTKINFSNEIREMALNWIILRTN
;
A
#
# COMPACT_ATOMS: atom_id res chain seq x y z
N MET A 1 -21.50 -16.88 23.16
CA MET A 1 -21.38 -16.13 21.90
C MET A 1 -21.17 -17.17 20.80
N ASN A 2 -21.99 -17.20 19.75
CA ASN A 2 -21.94 -18.32 18.79
C ASN A 2 -20.69 -18.20 17.90
N GLU A 3 -19.78 -19.16 18.03
CA GLU A 3 -18.63 -19.32 17.14
C GLU A 3 -19.09 -19.81 15.76
N TYR A 4 -18.26 -19.53 14.75
CA TYR A 4 -18.49 -19.96 13.37
C TYR A 4 -17.63 -21.17 13.04
N SER A 5 -18.26 -22.23 12.55
CA SER A 5 -17.58 -23.40 11.99
C SER A 5 -16.90 -23.10 10.65
N LEU A 6 -15.94 -23.94 10.25
CA LEU A 6 -15.26 -23.85 8.94
C LEU A 6 -16.22 -23.63 7.77
N SER A 7 -17.30 -24.42 7.70
CA SER A 7 -18.29 -24.33 6.62
C SER A 7 -18.96 -22.95 6.58
N GLN A 8 -19.32 -22.41 7.74
CA GLN A 8 -19.89 -21.07 7.85
C GLN A 8 -18.88 -19.99 7.45
N ILE A 9 -17.63 -20.11 7.89
CA ILE A 9 -16.53 -19.18 7.54
C ILE A 9 -16.31 -19.18 6.04
N MET A 10 -16.14 -20.35 5.42
CA MET A 10 -15.92 -20.51 3.99
C MET A 10 -17.08 -19.92 3.18
N ARG A 11 -18.32 -20.20 3.57
CA ARG A 11 -19.52 -19.71 2.86
C ARG A 11 -19.72 -18.20 3.00
N LYS A 12 -19.46 -17.62 4.18
CA LYS A 12 -19.72 -16.20 4.45
C LYS A 12 -18.59 -15.30 3.97
N THR A 13 -17.36 -15.76 4.12
CA THR A 13 -16.19 -14.93 3.82
C THR A 13 -15.58 -15.26 2.46
N PHE A 14 -15.94 -16.38 1.83
CA PHE A 14 -15.26 -16.90 0.63
C PHE A 14 -13.77 -17.11 0.86
N THR A 15 -13.41 -17.62 2.04
CA THR A 15 -12.02 -17.89 2.43
C THR A 15 -11.83 -19.40 2.55
N THR A 16 -10.92 -19.95 1.75
CA THR A 16 -10.61 -21.38 1.77
C THR A 16 -9.81 -21.76 3.01
N LEU A 17 -9.82 -23.05 3.37
CA LEU A 17 -8.97 -23.57 4.45
C LEU A 17 -7.48 -23.28 4.23
N SER A 18 -7.01 -23.36 2.98
CA SER A 18 -5.62 -23.04 2.62
C SER A 18 -5.29 -21.58 2.91
N GLN A 19 -6.19 -20.65 2.58
CA GLN A 19 -6.02 -19.23 2.89
C GLN A 19 -6.00 -18.98 4.41
N LEU A 20 -6.87 -19.64 5.19
CA LEU A 20 -6.87 -19.53 6.65
C LEU A 20 -5.54 -20.00 7.25
N LYS A 21 -5.04 -21.16 6.81
CA LYS A 21 -3.71 -21.67 7.23
C LYS A 21 -2.60 -20.70 6.86
N ASN A 22 -2.69 -20.07 5.69
CA ASN A 22 -1.71 -19.08 5.25
C ASN A 22 -1.76 -17.79 6.08
N TYR A 23 -2.94 -17.35 6.51
CA TYR A 23 -3.11 -16.20 7.40
C TYR A 23 -2.53 -16.48 8.80
N VAL A 24 -2.76 -17.67 9.36
CA VAL A 24 -2.14 -18.10 10.63
C VAL A 24 -0.63 -18.16 10.50
N LYS A 25 -0.10 -18.74 9.41
CA LYS A 25 1.35 -18.79 9.15
C LYS A 25 2.02 -17.40 9.15
N HIS A 26 1.31 -16.37 8.72
CA HIS A 26 1.81 -14.98 8.70
C HIS A 26 1.46 -14.19 9.98
N GLY A 27 0.93 -14.84 11.01
CA GLY A 27 0.55 -14.18 12.26
C GLY A 27 -0.61 -13.18 12.12
N LEU A 28 -1.46 -13.34 11.10
CA LEU A 28 -2.63 -12.49 10.89
C LEU A 28 -3.88 -13.00 11.62
N LEU A 29 -3.86 -14.26 12.02
CA LEU A 29 -4.86 -14.97 12.79
C LEU A 29 -4.14 -15.88 13.79
N ASP A 30 -4.77 -16.14 14.94
CA ASP A 30 -4.23 -17.03 15.96
C ASP A 30 -4.29 -18.50 15.51
N ASP A 31 -3.31 -19.30 15.96
CA ASP A 31 -3.22 -20.73 15.65
C ASP A 31 -4.26 -21.58 16.37
N SER A 32 -4.79 -21.09 17.49
CA SER A 32 -5.89 -21.71 18.27
C SER A 32 -7.13 -22.04 17.44
N ILE A 33 -7.30 -21.41 16.27
CA ILE A 33 -8.36 -21.73 15.31
C ILE A 33 -8.26 -23.18 14.80
N PHE A 34 -7.10 -23.85 14.90
CA PHE A 34 -6.87 -25.18 14.33
C PHE A 34 -6.74 -26.33 15.34
N GLU A 35 -7.08 -26.15 16.62
CA GLU A 35 -6.89 -27.17 17.67
C GLU A 35 -7.60 -28.51 17.36
N ASP A 36 -8.93 -28.58 17.52
CA ASP A 36 -9.71 -29.80 17.25
C ASP A 36 -10.62 -29.66 16.02
N LYS A 37 -11.30 -28.51 15.92
CA LYS A 37 -12.15 -28.11 14.80
C LYS A 37 -11.98 -26.62 14.57
N VAL A 38 -12.05 -26.22 13.31
CA VAL A 38 -12.00 -24.80 12.96
C VAL A 38 -13.26 -24.10 13.45
N LEU A 39 -13.06 -23.31 14.50
CA LEU A 39 -14.04 -22.45 15.15
C LEU A 39 -13.44 -21.04 15.23
N MET A 40 -14.24 -20.05 14.84
CA MET A 40 -13.81 -18.65 14.90
C MET A 40 -14.85 -17.80 15.61
N THR A 41 -14.38 -16.91 16.46
CA THR A 41 -15.21 -15.87 17.09
C THR A 41 -15.64 -14.81 16.06
N PRO A 42 -16.70 -14.03 16.34
CA PRO A 42 -17.07 -12.90 15.48
C PRO A 42 -15.93 -11.90 15.22
N GLU A 43 -15.05 -11.66 16.19
CA GLU A 43 -13.92 -10.73 16.01
C GLU A 43 -12.87 -11.30 15.05
N GLN A 44 -12.58 -12.60 15.14
CA GLN A 44 -11.68 -13.26 14.19
C GLN A 44 -12.27 -13.29 12.76
N VAL A 45 -13.59 -13.42 12.62
CA VAL A 45 -14.26 -13.28 11.30
C VAL A 45 -14.16 -11.85 10.77
N LYS A 46 -14.30 -10.82 11.61
CA LYS A 46 -14.04 -9.43 11.20
C LYS A 46 -12.59 -9.23 10.78
N ARG A 47 -11.63 -9.87 11.46
CA ARG A 47 -10.22 -9.83 11.07
C ARG A 47 -9.99 -10.41 9.67
N ILE A 48 -10.67 -11.49 9.28
CA ILE A 48 -10.65 -11.98 7.89
C ILE A 48 -11.13 -10.90 6.92
N TYR A 49 -12.20 -10.18 7.27
CA TYR A 49 -12.71 -9.11 6.43
C TYR A 49 -11.66 -8.00 6.24
N GLU A 50 -11.03 -7.52 7.33
CA GLU A 50 -9.95 -6.53 7.28
C GLU A 50 -8.76 -7.00 6.43
N ILE A 51 -8.32 -8.26 6.57
CA ILE A 51 -7.27 -8.87 5.75
C ILE A 51 -7.64 -8.76 4.27
N LYS A 52 -8.89 -9.11 3.91
CA LYS A 52 -9.34 -9.08 2.52
C LYS A 52 -9.42 -7.67 1.95
N LEU A 53 -9.81 -6.68 2.75
CA LEU A 53 -9.80 -5.28 2.32
C LEU A 53 -8.36 -4.83 2.00
N PHE A 54 -7.38 -5.15 2.85
CA PHE A 54 -5.98 -4.84 2.55
C PHE A 54 -5.43 -5.61 1.34
N ILE A 55 -5.79 -6.89 1.16
CA ILE A 55 -5.43 -7.65 -0.05
C ILE A 55 -6.02 -6.99 -1.31
N ASN A 56 -7.26 -6.50 -1.25
CA ASN A 56 -7.89 -5.78 -2.35
C ASN A 56 -7.20 -4.42 -2.62
N MET A 57 -6.56 -3.85 -1.61
CA MET A 57 -5.66 -2.70 -1.74
C MET A 57 -4.24 -3.09 -2.21
N ASN A 58 -4.02 -4.36 -2.59
CA ASN A 58 -2.76 -4.95 -3.03
C ASN A 58 -1.64 -5.00 -1.97
N PHE A 59 -1.96 -4.92 -0.68
CA PHE A 59 -0.98 -5.19 0.37
C PHE A 59 -0.68 -6.69 0.47
N SER A 60 0.60 -7.02 0.61
CA SER A 60 1.09 -8.36 0.91
C SER A 60 0.78 -8.76 2.36
N LEU A 61 0.75 -10.06 2.64
CA LEU A 61 0.48 -10.56 4.00
C LEU A 61 1.49 -10.06 5.04
N LYS A 62 2.75 -9.84 4.64
CA LYS A 62 3.79 -9.29 5.51
C LYS A 62 3.53 -7.82 5.85
N GLU A 63 3.08 -7.02 4.88
CA GLU A 63 2.70 -5.62 5.13
C GLU A 63 1.43 -5.55 5.99
N ILE A 64 0.46 -6.44 5.78
CA ILE A 64 -0.75 -6.55 6.62
C ILE A 64 -0.38 -6.90 8.07
N GLN A 65 0.60 -7.78 8.26
CA GLN A 65 1.10 -8.13 9.60
C GLN A 65 1.68 -6.89 10.30
N ILE A 66 2.50 -6.12 9.58
CA ILE A 66 3.06 -4.85 10.08
C ILE A 66 1.93 -3.88 10.47
N ILE A 67 0.90 -3.75 9.62
CA ILE A 67 -0.26 -2.90 9.91
C ILE A 67 -0.97 -3.34 11.18
N PHE A 68 -1.27 -4.63 11.33
CA PHE A 68 -1.99 -5.11 12.52
C PHE A 68 -1.16 -5.09 13.80
N ALA A 69 0.17 -5.22 13.70
CA ALA A 69 1.04 -5.13 14.87
C ALA A 69 1.16 -3.70 15.40
N ASN A 70 1.04 -2.69 14.53
CA ASN A 70 1.36 -1.32 14.89
C ASN A 70 0.17 -0.35 14.85
N ALA A 71 -0.82 -0.55 13.97
CA ALA A 71 -1.89 0.42 13.75
C ALA A 71 -3.02 0.30 14.78
N THR A 72 -3.56 1.43 15.23
CA THR A 72 -4.79 1.42 16.02
C THR A 72 -6.00 1.00 15.17
N LYS A 73 -7.03 0.43 15.81
CA LYS A 73 -8.28 0.08 15.12
C LYS A 73 -8.94 1.29 14.44
N SER A 74 -8.82 2.48 15.06
CA SER A 74 -9.31 3.73 14.49
C SER A 74 -8.55 4.11 13.20
N ASN A 75 -7.22 3.99 13.22
CA ASN A 75 -6.38 4.25 12.05
C ASN A 75 -6.73 3.28 10.90
N ILE A 76 -6.84 1.97 11.16
CA ILE A 76 -7.28 0.96 10.18
C ILE A 76 -8.62 1.33 9.53
N GLN A 77 -9.60 1.72 10.35
CA GLN A 77 -10.92 2.09 9.85
C GLN A 77 -10.90 3.39 9.02
N SER A 78 -10.10 4.38 9.41
CA SER A 78 -9.99 5.64 8.67
C SER A 78 -9.35 5.43 7.30
N ILE A 79 -8.31 4.60 7.22
CA ILE A 79 -7.68 4.20 5.95
C ILE A 79 -8.68 3.53 5.02
N PHE A 80 -9.44 2.54 5.51
CA PHE A 80 -10.40 1.84 4.67
C PHE A 80 -11.47 2.79 4.16
N LYS A 81 -12.06 3.62 5.03
CA LYS A 81 -13.06 4.62 4.63
C LYS A 81 -12.50 5.57 3.56
N TYR A 82 -11.27 6.06 3.77
CA TYR A 82 -10.61 6.97 2.84
C TYR A 82 -10.38 6.32 1.47
N TYR A 83 -9.78 5.13 1.46
CA TYR A 83 -9.48 4.41 0.21
C TYR A 83 -10.75 4.10 -0.58
N TYR A 84 -11.77 3.53 0.06
CA TYR A 84 -12.99 3.14 -0.65
C TYR A 84 -13.82 4.33 -1.14
N ALA A 85 -13.77 5.47 -0.44
CA ALA A 85 -14.38 6.70 -0.94
C ALA A 85 -13.71 7.17 -2.25
N LEU A 86 -12.37 7.14 -2.31
CA LEU A 86 -11.64 7.49 -3.54
C LEU A 86 -11.85 6.46 -4.64
N HIS A 87 -11.80 5.17 -4.30
CA HIS A 87 -11.98 4.09 -5.26
C HIS A 87 -13.35 4.12 -5.93
N TRP A 88 -14.40 4.51 -5.19
CA TRP A 88 -15.72 4.74 -5.74
C TRP A 88 -15.73 5.84 -6.81
N ILE A 89 -15.08 6.98 -6.53
CA ILE A 89 -14.98 8.11 -7.47
C ILE A 89 -14.25 7.67 -8.73
N ASP A 90 -13.09 7.03 -8.57
CA ASP A 90 -12.28 6.56 -9.69
C ASP A 90 -13.01 5.53 -10.55
N THR A 91 -13.74 4.60 -9.93
CA THR A 91 -14.54 3.59 -10.65
C THR A 91 -15.64 4.25 -11.49
N LYS A 92 -16.27 5.30 -10.95
CA LYS A 92 -17.26 6.08 -11.70
C LYS A 92 -16.62 6.79 -12.90
N SER A 93 -15.46 7.42 -12.70
CA SER A 93 -14.70 8.04 -13.80
C SER A 93 -14.27 7.04 -14.86
N PHE A 94 -13.82 5.86 -14.45
CA PHE A 94 -13.50 4.75 -15.36
C PHE A 94 -14.72 4.35 -16.20
N TYR A 95 -15.89 4.19 -15.58
CA TYR A 95 -17.11 3.82 -16.30
C TYR A 95 -17.50 4.86 -17.37
N MET A 96 -17.39 6.16 -17.05
CA MET A 96 -17.65 7.22 -18.03
C MET A 96 -16.69 7.17 -19.22
N GLU A 97 -15.43 6.82 -18.97
CA GLU A 97 -14.44 6.69 -20.03
C GLU A 97 -14.60 5.41 -20.85
N PHE A 98 -14.96 4.30 -20.19
CA PHE A 98 -15.35 3.06 -20.86
C PHE A 98 -16.51 3.29 -21.82
N ASP A 99 -17.58 3.95 -21.37
CA ASP A 99 -18.77 4.20 -22.18
C ASP A 99 -18.42 5.03 -23.41
N ARG A 100 -17.68 6.12 -23.23
CA ARG A 100 -17.21 6.97 -24.32
C ARG A 100 -16.33 6.22 -25.34
N ILE A 101 -15.36 5.44 -24.87
CA ILE A 101 -14.36 4.82 -25.75
C ILE A 101 -14.93 3.56 -26.42
N ILE A 102 -15.63 2.72 -25.66
CA ILE A 102 -16.05 1.38 -26.10
C ILE A 102 -17.48 1.38 -26.62
N CYS A 103 -18.41 2.06 -25.93
CA CYS A 103 -19.82 2.04 -26.32
C CYS A 103 -20.14 3.08 -27.40
N GLU A 104 -19.56 4.28 -27.29
CA GLU A 104 -19.82 5.40 -28.23
C GLU A 104 -18.81 5.49 -29.38
N ASP A 105 -17.74 4.68 -29.36
CA ASP A 105 -16.62 4.72 -30.32
C ASP A 105 -16.01 6.12 -30.51
N ASN A 106 -16.04 6.94 -29.44
CA ASN A 106 -15.63 8.34 -29.51
C ASN A 106 -14.16 8.51 -29.10
N LEU A 107 -13.25 8.27 -30.04
CA LEU A 107 -11.80 8.42 -29.88
C LEU A 107 -11.27 9.84 -30.16
N GLU A 108 -12.11 10.77 -30.62
CA GLU A 108 -11.68 12.15 -30.95
C GLU A 108 -11.18 12.91 -29.70
N LYS A 109 -11.71 12.57 -28.52
CA LYS A 109 -11.25 13.12 -27.25
C LYS A 109 -10.06 12.32 -26.71
N PRO A 110 -8.95 12.97 -26.29
CA PRO A 110 -7.83 12.32 -25.63
C PRO A 110 -8.32 11.46 -24.46
N PHE A 111 -7.84 10.22 -24.38
CA PHE A 111 -8.15 9.34 -23.25
C PHE A 111 -7.11 9.47 -22.14
N SER A 112 -7.56 9.26 -20.91
CA SER A 112 -6.74 9.34 -19.73
C SER A 112 -5.97 8.05 -19.51
N THR A 113 -4.64 8.16 -19.37
CA THR A 113 -3.80 7.03 -18.92
C THR A 113 -4.16 6.55 -17.51
N LEU A 114 -4.93 7.35 -16.75
CA LEU A 114 -5.36 7.02 -15.40
C LEU A 114 -6.34 5.84 -15.38
N SER A 115 -7.22 5.74 -16.37
CA SER A 115 -8.16 4.61 -16.50
C SER A 115 -7.45 3.28 -16.73
N PHE A 116 -6.34 3.30 -17.48
CA PHE A 116 -5.48 2.11 -17.62
C PHE A 116 -4.69 1.78 -16.34
N ASN A 117 -4.36 2.77 -15.51
CA ASN A 117 -3.70 2.52 -14.22
C ASN A 117 -4.64 1.87 -13.21
N LEU A 118 -5.94 2.19 -13.22
CA LEU A 118 -6.94 1.49 -12.41
C LEU A 118 -7.06 0.00 -12.75
N LEU A 119 -6.83 -0.34 -14.02
CA LEU A 119 -6.77 -1.73 -14.50
C LEU A 119 -5.43 -2.41 -14.21
N SER A 120 -4.43 -1.69 -13.69
CA SER A 120 -3.11 -2.26 -13.43
C SER A 120 -3.09 -3.04 -12.10
N ASN A 121 -3.01 -4.37 -12.20
CA ASN A 121 -3.01 -5.28 -11.04
C ASN A 121 -1.73 -5.23 -10.17
N TYR A 122 -0.78 -4.35 -10.49
CA TYR A 122 0.54 -4.36 -9.84
C TYR A 122 0.78 -3.19 -8.87
N ALA A 123 -0.17 -2.26 -8.79
CA ALA A 123 -0.08 -1.04 -7.99
C ALA A 123 -0.70 -1.28 -6.59
N ILE A 124 0.04 -1.03 -5.50
CA ILE A 124 -0.58 -0.88 -4.17
C ILE A 124 -1.53 0.29 -4.23
N THR A 125 -2.77 0.09 -3.80
CA THR A 125 -3.83 1.10 -3.80
C THR A 125 -3.93 1.85 -5.15
N PRO A 126 -4.40 1.21 -6.24
CA PRO A 126 -4.36 1.77 -7.60
C PRO A 126 -4.94 3.20 -7.70
N SER A 127 -6.00 3.50 -6.98
CA SER A 127 -6.59 4.84 -6.87
C SER A 127 -5.63 5.88 -6.29
N ILE A 128 -4.97 5.55 -5.18
CA ILE A 128 -3.98 6.44 -4.53
C ILE A 128 -2.78 6.67 -5.45
N LEU A 129 -2.28 5.62 -6.11
CA LEU A 129 -1.17 5.75 -7.06
C LEU A 129 -1.56 6.61 -8.26
N THR A 130 -2.79 6.48 -8.75
CA THR A 130 -3.34 7.30 -9.85
C THR A 130 -3.33 8.78 -9.49
N ILE A 131 -3.79 9.14 -8.29
CA ILE A 131 -3.75 10.52 -7.77
C ILE A 131 -2.29 11.02 -7.68
N LEU A 132 -1.38 10.22 -7.11
CA LEU A 132 0.04 10.58 -7.00
C LEU A 132 0.71 10.79 -8.36
N PHE A 133 0.35 9.98 -9.37
CA PHE A 133 0.90 10.13 -10.71
C PHE A 133 0.49 11.45 -11.35
N SER A 134 -0.77 11.86 -11.16
CA SER A 134 -1.28 13.15 -11.61
C SER A 134 -0.54 14.29 -10.90
N ALA A 135 -0.53 14.29 -9.57
CA ALA A 135 0.13 15.32 -8.76
C ALA A 135 1.61 15.47 -9.10
N LYS A 136 2.33 14.36 -9.33
CA LYS A 136 3.74 14.42 -9.70
C LYS A 136 3.98 15.10 -11.04
N LYS A 137 3.10 14.93 -12.04
CA LYS A 137 3.30 15.60 -13.34
C LYS A 137 3.44 17.10 -13.13
N GLU A 138 2.65 17.66 -12.22
CA GLU A 138 2.70 19.06 -11.81
C GLU A 138 3.97 19.37 -11.01
N TRP A 139 4.35 18.52 -10.04
CA TRP A 139 5.60 18.69 -9.29
C TRP A 139 6.85 18.69 -10.18
N TYR A 140 6.82 18.01 -11.33
CA TYR A 140 7.95 17.97 -12.27
C TYR A 140 8.02 19.18 -13.20
N GLN A 141 6.98 20.01 -13.23
CA GLN A 141 7.00 21.32 -13.89
C GLN A 141 7.63 22.39 -13.00
N ASN A 142 7.60 22.21 -11.68
CA ASN A 142 8.28 23.06 -10.71
C ASN A 142 9.70 22.51 -10.42
N GLU A 143 10.74 23.30 -10.68
CA GLU A 143 12.13 22.82 -10.49
C GLU A 143 12.48 22.55 -9.01
N SER A 144 11.90 23.29 -8.06
CA SER A 144 12.12 23.07 -6.63
C SER A 144 11.52 21.73 -6.18
N ASP A 145 10.24 21.48 -6.50
CA ASP A 145 9.56 20.22 -6.16
C ASP A 145 10.24 19.02 -6.84
N LYS A 146 10.59 19.16 -8.12
CA LYS A 146 11.35 18.15 -8.87
C LYS A 146 12.71 17.84 -8.24
N PHE A 147 13.43 18.87 -7.80
CA PHE A 147 14.70 18.71 -7.10
C PHE A 147 14.51 17.96 -5.77
N PHE A 148 13.52 18.38 -4.97
CA PHE A 148 13.18 17.76 -3.70
C PHE A 148 12.89 16.26 -3.86
N ILE A 149 12.00 15.89 -4.79
CA ILE A 149 11.63 14.49 -5.04
C ILE A 149 12.82 13.64 -5.51
N LYS A 150 13.68 14.19 -6.36
CA LYS A 150 14.90 13.49 -6.80
C LYS A 150 15.89 13.32 -5.65
N ASN A 151 16.05 14.33 -4.81
CA ASN A 151 16.94 14.31 -3.66
C ASN A 151 16.46 13.28 -2.62
N PHE A 152 15.19 13.35 -2.22
CA PHE A 152 14.56 12.39 -1.32
C PHE A 152 14.85 10.94 -1.73
N ARG A 153 14.55 10.58 -2.99
CA ARG A 153 14.78 9.22 -3.51
C ARG A 153 16.25 8.79 -3.38
N LYS A 154 17.18 9.67 -3.76
CA LYS A 154 18.62 9.39 -3.68
C LYS A 154 19.07 9.18 -2.24
N GLN A 155 18.55 9.98 -1.30
CA GLN A 155 18.89 9.85 0.12
C GLN A 155 18.39 8.53 0.68
N VAL A 156 17.14 8.15 0.38
CA VAL A 156 16.60 6.83 0.77
C VAL A 156 17.54 5.72 0.30
N TYR A 157 17.91 5.68 -0.99
CA TYR A 157 18.79 4.62 -1.50
C TYR A 157 20.21 4.66 -0.93
N LYS A 158 20.76 5.86 -0.68
CA LYS A 158 22.12 6.02 -0.17
C LYS A 158 22.31 5.35 1.19
N HIS A 159 21.28 5.31 2.03
CA HIS A 159 21.35 4.61 3.31
C HIS A 159 21.48 3.08 3.18
N PHE A 160 21.24 2.52 1.98
CA PHE A 160 21.31 1.09 1.73
C PHE A 160 22.56 0.65 0.93
N THR A 161 23.57 1.50 0.74
CA THR A 161 24.77 1.12 -0.03
C THR A 161 25.54 -0.05 0.58
N ASP A 162 25.56 -0.14 1.91
CA ASP A 162 26.24 -1.21 2.67
C ASP A 162 25.29 -1.85 3.70
N TYR A 163 24.00 -1.92 3.39
CA TYR A 163 22.99 -2.48 4.28
C TYR A 163 23.24 -3.96 4.54
N ASN A 164 23.07 -4.37 5.81
CA ASN A 164 22.84 -5.74 6.21
C ASN A 164 21.81 -5.74 7.37
N SER A 165 21.25 -6.90 7.71
CA SER A 165 20.17 -7.00 8.71
C SER A 165 20.55 -6.45 10.08
N SER A 166 21.82 -6.53 10.49
CA SER A 166 22.29 -5.96 11.77
C SER A 166 22.27 -4.43 11.82
N LYS A 167 22.11 -3.76 10.67
CA LYS A 167 22.02 -2.29 10.55
C LYS A 167 20.59 -1.77 10.47
N TYR A 168 19.57 -2.63 10.64
CA TYR A 168 18.17 -2.25 10.47
C TYR A 168 17.79 -1.02 11.31
N ASP A 169 18.07 -1.06 12.62
CA ASP A 169 17.66 0.01 13.54
C ASP A 169 18.38 1.33 13.25
N ASP A 170 19.70 1.30 13.02
CA ASP A 170 20.49 2.48 12.65
C ASP A 170 19.98 3.13 11.35
N ILE A 171 19.65 2.32 10.35
CA ILE A 171 19.15 2.83 9.07
C ILE A 171 17.72 3.36 9.22
N SER A 172 16.86 2.69 9.99
CA SER A 172 15.51 3.19 10.29
C SER A 172 15.56 4.55 10.99
N GLN A 173 16.46 4.74 11.95
CA GLN A 173 16.65 6.02 12.64
C GLN A 173 17.12 7.12 11.67
N ARG A 174 18.08 6.83 10.78
CA ARG A 174 18.56 7.80 9.77
C ARG A 174 17.48 8.18 8.75
N LEU A 175 16.62 7.24 8.39
CA LEU A 175 15.52 7.50 7.45
C LEU A 175 14.40 8.34 8.07
N THR A 176 14.30 8.42 9.40
CA THR A 176 13.21 9.14 10.08
C THR A 176 13.11 10.60 9.65
N SER A 177 14.23 11.34 9.61
CA SER A 177 14.20 12.75 9.18
C SER A 177 13.83 12.89 7.70
N ILE A 178 14.35 12.00 6.85
CA ILE A 178 14.07 11.98 5.41
C ILE A 178 12.59 11.69 5.14
N PHE A 179 12.01 10.77 5.92
CA PHE A 179 10.59 10.44 5.84
C PHE A 179 9.70 11.56 6.36
N GLU A 180 10.07 12.22 7.47
CA GLU A 180 9.31 13.37 7.99
C GLU A 180 9.32 14.55 7.02
N GLU A 181 10.47 14.85 6.40
CA GLU A 181 10.58 15.87 5.35
C GLU A 181 9.65 15.56 4.17
N PHE A 182 9.64 14.31 3.71
CA PHE A 182 8.78 13.90 2.59
C PHE A 182 7.29 13.89 2.96
N PHE A 183 6.95 13.45 4.17
CA PHE A 183 5.56 13.48 4.64
C PHE A 183 5.06 14.93 4.78
N THR A 184 5.89 15.83 5.30
CA THR A 184 5.59 17.27 5.35
C THR A 184 5.38 17.85 3.95
N PHE A 185 6.23 17.46 2.98
CA PHE A 185 6.03 17.82 1.58
C PHE A 185 4.67 17.34 1.05
N LEU A 186 4.27 16.09 1.31
CA LEU A 186 2.97 15.58 0.87
C LEU A 186 1.79 16.35 1.49
N ILE A 187 1.87 16.66 2.78
CA ILE A 187 0.87 17.50 3.46
C ILE A 187 0.78 18.88 2.80
N SER A 188 1.91 19.49 2.42
CA SER A 188 1.93 20.78 1.73
C SER A 188 1.29 20.76 0.33
N LYS A 189 1.03 19.56 -0.21
CA LYS A 189 0.34 19.32 -1.49
C LYS A 189 -1.07 18.76 -1.29
N ASP A 190 -1.64 18.92 -0.09
CA ASP A 190 -2.95 18.41 0.31
C ASP A 190 -3.10 16.87 0.22
N LEU A 191 -1.99 16.14 0.27
CA LEU A 191 -1.95 14.67 0.26
C LEU A 191 -1.70 14.13 1.68
N THR A 192 -2.69 14.30 2.55
CA THR A 192 -2.55 14.09 4.01
C THR A 192 -2.66 12.64 4.48
N SER A 193 -3.27 11.75 3.69
CA SER A 193 -3.37 10.33 4.03
C SER A 193 -2.01 9.62 3.94
N TRP A 194 -1.67 8.79 4.92
CA TRP A 194 -0.43 8.04 4.88
C TRP A 194 -0.33 7.07 3.70
N LEU A 195 -1.48 6.68 3.12
CA LEU A 195 -1.49 5.88 1.90
C LEU A 195 -0.70 6.56 0.78
N TYR A 196 -0.71 7.90 0.69
CA TYR A 196 0.08 8.62 -0.30
C TYR A 196 1.58 8.48 -0.08
N PHE A 197 2.02 8.60 1.18
CA PHE A 197 3.40 8.35 1.55
C PHE A 197 3.82 6.93 1.17
N TYR A 198 3.04 5.94 1.59
CA TYR A 198 3.37 4.55 1.35
C TYR A 198 3.34 4.16 -0.13
N ALA A 199 2.32 4.61 -0.87
CA ALA A 199 2.21 4.40 -2.30
C ALA A 199 3.39 5.03 -3.05
N PHE A 200 3.87 6.21 -2.64
CA PHE A 200 5.05 6.81 -3.24
C PHE A 200 6.32 5.99 -2.96
N ILE A 201 6.52 5.51 -1.73
CA ILE A 201 7.63 4.61 -1.39
C ILE A 201 7.57 3.33 -2.22
N HIS A 202 6.38 2.70 -2.30
CA HIS A 202 6.16 1.52 -3.14
C HIS A 202 6.55 1.80 -4.59
N TRP A 203 6.13 2.96 -5.12
CA TRP A 203 6.45 3.32 -6.49
C TRP A 203 7.95 3.50 -6.74
N ILE A 204 8.66 4.24 -5.88
CA ILE A 204 10.12 4.41 -6.01
C ILE A 204 10.89 3.11 -5.74
N THR A 205 10.28 2.10 -5.14
CA THR A 205 10.92 0.80 -4.91
C THR A 205 10.54 -0.25 -5.93
N TRP A 206 9.51 -0.05 -6.76
CA TRP A 206 9.03 -1.09 -7.68
C TRP A 206 9.08 -0.72 -9.17
N ALA A 207 8.97 0.57 -9.54
CA ALA A 207 8.97 0.91 -10.96
C ALA A 207 10.32 0.57 -11.62
N PRO A 208 10.35 -0.02 -12.84
CA PRO A 208 11.56 -0.55 -13.46
C PRO A 208 12.75 0.42 -13.51
N ARG A 209 12.49 1.70 -13.80
CA ARG A 209 13.54 2.73 -13.85
C ARG A 209 14.20 2.96 -12.49
N TYR A 210 13.43 2.90 -11.41
CA TYR A 210 13.92 3.16 -10.06
C TYR A 210 14.58 1.93 -9.46
N LEU A 211 14.08 0.73 -9.78
CA LEU A 211 14.78 -0.52 -9.49
C LEU A 211 16.19 -0.55 -10.11
N LYS A 212 16.32 -0.11 -11.38
CA LYS A 212 17.63 0.03 -12.03
C LYS A 212 18.51 1.06 -11.32
N GLU A 213 17.95 2.21 -10.95
CA GLU A 213 18.69 3.26 -10.24
C GLU A 213 19.18 2.80 -8.87
N MET A 214 18.32 2.13 -8.09
CA MET A 214 18.66 1.57 -6.78
C MET A 214 19.76 0.53 -6.93
N LYS A 215 19.58 -0.51 -7.76
CA LYS A 215 20.61 -1.55 -8.01
C LYS A 215 21.96 -0.96 -8.44
N ARG A 216 21.96 0.11 -9.22
CA ARG A 216 23.21 0.80 -9.62
C ARG A 216 23.97 1.36 -8.41
N LEU A 217 23.25 1.96 -7.46
CA LEU A 217 23.79 2.59 -6.25
C LEU A 217 24.13 1.57 -5.16
N THR A 218 23.21 0.67 -4.85
CA THR A 218 23.28 -0.25 -3.70
C THR A 218 23.80 -1.64 -4.05
N LYS A 219 24.01 -1.94 -5.35
CA LYS A 219 24.37 -3.26 -5.91
C LYS A 219 23.33 -4.37 -5.72
N ILE A 220 22.45 -4.24 -4.74
CA ILE A 220 21.41 -5.21 -4.36
C ILE A 220 20.02 -4.54 -4.45
N ASN A 221 18.97 -5.34 -4.63
CA ASN A 221 17.60 -4.87 -4.57
C ASN A 221 17.08 -4.85 -3.13
N PHE A 222 16.86 -3.66 -2.56
CA PHE A 222 16.35 -3.47 -1.19
C PHE A 222 14.90 -2.97 -1.14
N SER A 223 14.09 -3.25 -2.17
CA SER A 223 12.70 -2.78 -2.24
C SER A 223 11.86 -3.19 -1.04
N ASN A 224 12.07 -4.39 -0.51
CA ASN A 224 11.23 -4.92 0.57
C ASN A 224 11.58 -4.24 1.90
N GLU A 225 12.87 -4.13 2.19
CA GLU A 225 13.41 -3.51 3.40
C GLU A 225 13.00 -2.04 3.49
N ILE A 226 13.13 -1.30 2.38
CA ILE A 226 12.71 0.10 2.31
C ILE A 226 11.21 0.24 2.58
N ARG A 227 10.38 -0.62 1.96
CA ARG A 227 8.92 -0.58 2.15
C ARG A 227 8.52 -0.93 3.57
N GLU A 228 9.12 -1.96 4.17
CA GLU A 228 8.82 -2.38 5.54
C GLU A 228 9.20 -1.30 6.56
N MET A 229 10.38 -0.69 6.42
CA MET A 229 10.79 0.43 7.27
C MET A 229 9.85 1.64 7.13
N ALA A 230 9.49 1.98 5.89
CA ALA A 230 8.59 3.08 5.61
C ALA A 230 7.17 2.85 6.16
N LEU A 231 6.65 1.63 6.04
CA LEU A 231 5.32 1.27 6.54
C LEU A 231 5.28 1.32 8.07
N ASN A 232 6.27 0.73 8.74
CA ASN A 232 6.42 0.82 10.20
C ASN A 232 6.45 2.28 10.65
N TRP A 233 7.31 3.10 10.03
CA TRP A 233 7.46 4.50 10.39
C TRP A 233 6.14 5.28 10.24
N ILE A 234 5.47 5.17 9.09
CA ILE A 234 4.30 6.01 8.83
C ILE A 234 3.08 5.62 9.68
N ILE A 235 2.94 4.33 10.01
CA ILE A 235 1.88 3.88 10.93
C ILE A 235 2.13 4.46 12.33
N LEU A 236 3.35 4.31 12.86
CA LEU A 236 3.71 4.86 14.17
C LEU A 236 3.52 6.39 14.22
N ARG A 237 3.81 7.08 13.11
CA ARG A 237 3.68 8.53 12.97
C ARG A 237 2.24 9.03 12.90
N THR A 238 1.30 8.20 12.42
CA THR A 238 -0.09 8.60 12.14
C THR A 238 -1.14 7.90 13.00
N ASN A 239 -0.68 7.08 13.95
CA ASN A 239 -1.53 6.48 14.98
C ASN A 239 -2.19 7.50 15.90
#